data_AF-A0A844M4C8-F1
#
_entry.id   AF-A0A844M4C8-F1
#
_cell.length_a   1.000
_cell.length_b   1.000
_cell.length_c   1.000
_cell.angle_alpha   90.00
_cell.angle_beta   90.00
_cell.angle_gamma   90.00
#
_symmetry.space_group_name_H-M   'P 1'
#
loop_
_entity.id
_entity.type
_entity.pdbx_description
1 polymer ?
#
loop_
_entity_poly.entity_id
_entity_poly.type
_entity_poly.pdbx_seq_one_letter_code
_entity_poly.pdbx_strand_id
1 'polypeptide(L)' 'PELRHLSHDCKFRSCTHTHEPKCAVKAALETGALWSVRYHNYLQFLSEIENRRETYKKVTKRK' A
#
# COMPACT_ATOMS: atom_id res chain seq x y z
N PRO A 1 4.18 12.49 -6.48
CA PRO A 1 5.65 12.68 -6.33
C PRO A 1 6.05 12.46 -4.87
N GLU A 2 5.36 13.12 -3.93
CA GLU A 2 5.52 12.99 -2.46
C GLU A 2 5.69 11.55 -1.98
N LEU A 3 4.73 10.67 -2.29
CA LEU A 3 4.74 9.27 -1.84
C LEU A 3 5.99 8.54 -2.34
N ARG A 4 6.39 8.77 -3.60
CA ARG A 4 7.55 8.14 -4.24
C ARG A 4 8.87 8.62 -3.63
N HIS A 5 8.97 9.89 -3.25
CA HIS A 5 10.14 10.42 -2.55
C HIS A 5 10.25 9.80 -1.15
N LEU A 6 9.13 9.67 -0.43
CA LEU A 6 9.11 9.02 0.88
C LEU A 6 9.39 7.52 0.78
N SER A 7 8.92 6.83 -0.26
CA SER A 7 9.23 5.41 -0.48
C SER A 7 10.72 5.13 -0.65
N HIS A 8 11.53 6.10 -1.08
CA HIS A 8 13.00 5.95 -1.15
C HIS A 8 13.66 5.89 0.23
N ASP A 9 13.05 6.51 1.23
CA ASP A 9 13.53 6.52 2.62
C ASP A 9 12.98 5.34 3.45
N CYS A 10 12.12 4.51 2.86
CA CYS A 10 11.68 3.29 3.52
C CYS A 10 12.86 2.34 3.75
N LYS A 11 12.91 1.78 4.97
CA LYS A 11 13.91 0.78 5.35
C LYS A 11 13.90 -0.45 4.43
N PHE A 12 12.72 -0.82 3.93
CA PHE A 12 12.53 -1.99 3.07
C PHE A 12 12.27 -1.56 1.63
N ARG A 13 12.96 -2.21 0.68
CA ARG A 13 12.74 -1.99 -0.77
C ARG A 13 11.41 -2.54 -1.26
N SER A 14 10.89 -3.57 -0.61
CA SER A 14 9.59 -4.18 -0.88
C SER A 14 8.52 -3.64 0.06
N CYS A 15 8.61 -2.37 0.46
CA CYS A 15 7.68 -1.81 1.43
C CYS A 15 6.28 -1.67 0.80
N THR A 16 5.28 -2.30 1.41
CA THR A 16 3.85 -2.18 1.02
C THR A 16 3.17 -1.00 1.70
N HIS A 17 3.89 -0.29 2.58
CA HIS A 17 3.42 0.90 3.30
C HIS A 17 2.16 0.67 4.17
N THR A 18 1.81 -0.58 4.47
CA THR A 18 0.63 -0.96 5.27
C THR A 18 1.01 -1.24 6.74
N HIS A 19 1.74 -2.33 6.99
CA HIS A 19 2.04 -2.83 8.34
C HIS A 19 3.53 -2.92 8.69
N GLU A 20 4.43 -2.43 7.83
CA GLU A 20 5.86 -2.57 8.08
C GLU A 20 6.41 -1.59 9.13
N PRO A 21 7.35 -2.05 9.98
CA PRO A 21 8.05 -1.19 10.91
C PRO A 21 9.04 -0.27 10.16
N LYS A 22 9.09 1.01 10.53
CA LYS A 22 9.95 2.05 9.91
C LYS A 22 9.63 2.34 8.43
N CYS A 23 8.34 2.46 8.11
CA CYS A 23 7.88 2.99 6.83
C CYS A 23 7.92 4.52 6.84
N ALA A 24 8.72 5.14 5.97
CA ALA A 24 8.85 6.59 5.87
C ALA A 24 7.53 7.27 5.47
N VAL A 25 6.67 6.61 4.68
CA VAL A 25 5.33 7.11 4.34
C VAL A 25 4.45 7.22 5.59
N LYS A 26 4.55 6.26 6.52
CA LYS A 26 3.77 6.25 7.76
C LYS A 26 4.29 7.33 8.72
N ALA A 27 5.60 7.47 8.83
CA ALA A 27 6.23 8.54 9.60
C ALA A 27 5.87 9.94 9.05
N ALA A 28 5.81 10.10 7.73
CA ALA A 28 5.35 11.35 7.11
C ALA A 28 3.87 11.64 7.39
N LEU A 29 3.06 10.59 7.51
CA LEU A 29 1.65 10.69 7.89
C LEU A 29 1.49 11.13 9.36
N GLU A 30 2.31 10.57 10.25
CA GLU A 30 2.34 10.92 11.68
C GLU A 30 2.87 12.34 11.92
N THR A 31 3.85 12.78 11.14
CA THR A 31 4.41 14.15 11.20
C THR A 31 3.56 15.18 10.47
N GLY A 32 2.49 14.76 9.77
CA GLY A 32 1.64 15.65 8.97
C GLY A 32 2.26 16.13 7.65
N ALA A 33 3.46 15.64 7.29
CA ALA A 33 4.10 15.89 6.00
C ALA A 33 3.34 15.23 4.83
N LEU A 34 2.57 14.17 5.10
CA LEU A 34 1.70 13.52 4.13
C LEU A 34 0.23 13.62 4.54
N TRP A 35 -0.61 14.11 3.63
CA TRP A 35 -2.05 14.14 3.84
C TRP A 35 -2.65 12.73 3.90
N SER A 36 -3.44 12.45 4.93
CA SER A 36 -4.12 11.16 5.11
C SER A 36 -4.99 10.78 3.92
N VAL A 37 -5.63 11.76 3.27
CA VAL A 37 -6.42 11.54 2.04
C VAL A 37 -5.56 10.97 0.89
N ARG A 38 -4.30 11.42 0.73
CA ARG A 38 -3.39 10.89 -0.29
C ARG A 38 -3.03 9.43 0.00
N TYR A 39 -2.75 9.12 1.26
CA TYR A 39 -2.44 7.76 1.69
C TYR A 39 -3.64 6.81 1.51
N HIS A 40 -4.84 7.25 1.88
CA HIS A 40 -6.06 6.47 1.69
C HIS A 40 -6.33 6.17 0.21
N ASN A 41 -6.16 7.14 -0.68
CA ASN A 41 -6.27 6.90 -2.12
C ASN A 41 -5.23 5.89 -2.61
N TYR A 42 -3.98 6.00 -2.15
CA TYR A 42 -2.94 5.03 -2.49
C TYR A 42 -3.32 3.60 -2.05
N LEU A 43 -3.77 3.43 -0.81
CA LEU A 43 -4.26 2.13 -0.30
C LEU A 43 -5.43 1.61 -1.11
N GLN A 44 -6.38 2.47 -1.48
CA GLN A 44 -7.53 2.08 -2.30
C GLN A 44 -7.06 1.55 -3.66
N PHE A 45 -6.18 2.28 -4.37
CA PHE A 45 -5.63 1.80 -5.63
C PHE A 45 -4.85 0.49 -5.47
N LEU A 46 -4.09 0.34 -4.39
CA LEU A 46 -3.35 -0.89 -4.09
C LEU A 46 -4.30 -2.07 -3.90
N SER A 47 -5.37 -1.86 -3.15
CA SER A 47 -6.45 -2.83 -2.97
C SER A 47 -7.16 -3.13 -4.27
N GLU A 48 -7.39 -2.15 -5.15
CA GLU A 48 -8.00 -2.36 -6.47
C GLU A 48 -7.07 -3.15 -7.40
N ILE A 49 -5.76 -2.92 -7.35
CA ILE A 49 -4.77 -3.68 -8.13
C ILE A 49 -4.67 -5.13 -7.63
N GLU A 50 -4.69 -5.32 -6.30
CA GLU A 50 -4.70 -6.65 -5.69
C GLU A 50 -6.02 -7.38 -6.00
N ASN A 51 -7.15 -6.68 -5.94
CA ASN A 51 -8.46 -7.25 -6.24
C ASN A 51 -8.64 -7.55 -7.74
N ARG A 52 -8.08 -6.72 -8.64
CA ARG A 52 -8.05 -6.99 -10.09
C ARG A 52 -7.27 -8.24 -10.44
N ARG A 53 -6.41 -8.76 -9.56
CA ARG A 53 -5.96 -10.15 -9.64
C ARG A 53 -7.08 -11.05 -9.15
N GLU A 54 -8.19 -11.03 -9.87
CA GLU A 54 -9.15 -12.13 -9.87
C GLU A 54 -8.41 -13.34 -10.42
N THR A 55 -7.72 -14.02 -9.52
CA THR A 55 -7.43 -15.43 -9.65
C THR A 55 -8.72 -16.09 -10.13
N TYR A 56 -8.65 -16.70 -11.32
CA TYR A 56 -9.62 -17.69 -11.78
C TYR A 56 -9.99 -18.56 -10.58
N LYS A 57 -11.11 -18.27 -9.91
CA LYS A 57 -11.67 -19.16 -8.90
C LYS A 57 -12.09 -20.40 -9.68
N LYS A 58 -11.20 -21.38 -9.78
CA LYS A 58 -11.59 -22.76 -10.10
C LYS A 58 -12.47 -23.17 -8.94
N VAL A 59 -13.77 -22.95 -9.07
CA VAL A 59 -14.79 -23.45 -8.16
C VAL A 59 -14.65 -24.97 -8.23
N THR A 60 -13.92 -25.55 -7.29
CA THR A 60 -13.89 -27.00 -7.13
C THR A 60 -15.26 -27.39 -6.60
N LYS A 61 -16.20 -27.69 -7.52
CA LYS A 61 -17.44 -28.40 -7.18
C LYS A 61 -17.03 -29.69 -6.49
N ARG A 62 -17.15 -29.75 -5.16
CA ARG A 62 -17.18 -31.01 -4.43
C ARG A 62 -18.63 -31.48 -4.42
N LYS A 63 -18.81 -32.68 -4.97
CA LYS A 63 -20.05 -33.45 -5.11
C LYS A 63 -20.48 -34.01 -3.76
#